data_AF-I4HLJ8-F1
#
_entry.id   AF-I4HLJ8-F1
#
_cell.length_a   1.000
_cell.length_b   1.000
_cell.length_c   1.000
_cell.angle_alpha   90.00
_cell.angle_beta   90.00
_cell.angle_gamma   90.00
#
_symmetry.space_group_name_H-M   'P 1'
#
loop_
_entity.id
_entity.type
_entity.pdbx_description
1 polymer ?
#
loop_
_entity_poly.entity_id
_entity_poly.type
_entity_poly.pdbx_seq_one_letter_code
_entity_poly.pdbx_strand_id
1 'polypeptide(L)'
;MDKKAQKTDNSAVLYFDGGSRGNPGRAAGAAVIVLAEGNSLTTSRYMEIATNNEAEYTGLIIGLEKAQELGLKSLEIRGDSQLVINQVKGDWKVKSDSLRPFYQRACQLVARFDRISWRWIERAKNSVADAAANQCMDAAKKSPEKPEEGETNLDILLQSLKPILNTEEFVFSSLTATGLEQLQLTPICQFREEEGITVIIPRQQADRKNLQYKYIYRQITLSVHSSLAAVGFLAVISKKLSEAAISVNVISGYYHDHLFIPRDRVTEAMAILEEISRS
;
A
#
# COMPACT_ATOMS: atom_id res chain seq x y z
N MET A 1 36.54 -47.15 -0.79
CA MET A 1 36.80 -45.69 -0.86
C MET A 1 35.46 -44.99 -0.83
N ASP A 2 35.06 -44.61 0.38
CA ASP A 2 33.85 -43.87 0.67
C ASP A 2 33.93 -42.44 0.10
N LYS A 3 32.92 -42.06 -0.68
CA LYS A 3 32.49 -40.66 -0.80
C LYS A 3 31.00 -40.62 -0.50
N LYS A 4 30.64 -40.66 0.79
CA LYS A 4 29.33 -40.18 1.24
C LYS A 4 29.25 -38.70 0.88
N ALA A 5 28.45 -38.38 -0.13
CA ALA A 5 28.06 -37.01 -0.42
C ALA A 5 27.45 -36.40 0.84
N GLN A 6 28.10 -35.39 1.39
CA GLN A 6 27.64 -34.64 2.54
C GLN A 6 26.44 -33.84 2.08
N LYS A 7 25.24 -34.40 2.27
CA LYS A 7 23.96 -33.70 2.07
C LYS A 7 23.92 -32.58 3.10
N THR A 8 24.27 -31.37 2.72
CA THR A 8 24.06 -30.17 3.53
C THR A 8 22.55 -30.02 3.70
N ASP A 9 22.03 -30.49 4.84
CA ASP A 9 20.65 -30.24 5.23
C ASP A 9 20.54 -28.74 5.47
N ASN A 10 20.05 -28.01 4.47
CA ASN A 10 19.91 -26.55 4.46
C ASN A 10 18.73 -26.16 5.38
N SER A 11 18.79 -26.63 6.62
CA SER A 11 17.76 -26.46 7.64
C SER A 11 17.72 -25.00 8.06
N ALA A 12 16.56 -24.39 7.88
CA ALA A 12 16.26 -23.04 8.35
C ALA A 12 15.06 -23.09 9.29
N VAL A 13 14.99 -22.13 10.18
CA VAL A 13 13.85 -21.94 11.09
C VAL A 13 13.10 -20.69 10.67
N LEU A 14 11.83 -20.84 10.30
CA LEU A 14 10.93 -19.73 10.01
C LEU A 14 10.08 -19.46 11.24
N TYR A 15 10.21 -18.27 11.82
CA TYR A 15 9.28 -17.73 12.80
C TYR A 15 8.25 -16.89 12.06
N PHE A 16 6.96 -17.05 12.35
CA PHE A 16 5.92 -16.17 11.84
C PHE A 16 5.06 -15.65 12.98
N ASP A 17 4.50 -14.46 12.79
CA ASP A 17 3.49 -13.87 13.66
C ASP A 17 2.62 -12.91 12.85
N GLY A 18 1.47 -12.55 13.40
CA GLY A 18 0.64 -11.47 12.90
C GLY A 18 -0.17 -10.80 13.98
N GLY A 19 -0.33 -9.48 13.84
CA GLY A 19 -1.08 -8.67 14.78
C GLY A 19 -2.09 -7.77 14.09
N SER A 20 -3.22 -7.53 14.76
CA SER A 20 -4.24 -6.56 14.34
C SER A 20 -4.59 -5.60 15.49
N ARG A 21 -4.56 -4.29 15.22
CA ARG A 21 -5.00 -3.22 16.12
C ARG A 21 -6.44 -2.84 15.76
N GLY A 22 -7.41 -3.47 16.42
CA GLY A 22 -8.85 -3.24 16.22
C GLY A 22 -9.66 -4.48 15.82
N ASN A 23 -9.01 -5.57 15.41
CA ASN A 23 -9.58 -6.91 15.10
C ASN A 23 -11.09 -6.97 14.68
N PRO A 24 -11.45 -6.59 13.44
CA PRO A 24 -10.55 -6.19 12.35
C PRO A 24 -10.07 -4.74 12.49
N GLY A 25 -8.83 -4.50 12.08
CA GLY A 25 -8.24 -3.17 12.06
C GLY A 25 -6.87 -3.22 11.39
N ARG A 26 -6.07 -2.17 11.57
CA ARG A 26 -4.73 -2.09 10.99
C ARG A 26 -3.89 -3.26 11.47
N ALA A 27 -3.31 -3.97 10.54
CA ALA A 27 -2.66 -5.23 10.82
C ALA A 27 -1.36 -5.38 10.05
N ALA A 28 -0.53 -6.31 10.51
CA ALA A 28 0.59 -6.80 9.72
C ALA A 28 0.88 -8.26 10.06
N GLY A 29 1.31 -9.00 9.04
CA GLY A 29 1.97 -10.29 9.21
C GLY A 29 3.47 -10.13 9.00
N ALA A 30 4.28 -10.87 9.75
CA ALA A 30 5.72 -10.90 9.59
C ALA A 30 6.29 -12.31 9.70
N ALA A 31 7.46 -12.51 9.11
CA ALA A 31 8.25 -13.70 9.30
C ALA A 31 9.75 -13.38 9.38
N VAL A 32 10.44 -14.17 10.20
CA VAL A 32 11.90 -14.12 10.36
C VAL A 32 12.47 -15.51 10.06
N ILE A 33 13.29 -15.62 9.03
CA ILE A 33 13.95 -16.87 8.63
C ILE A 33 15.38 -16.85 9.17
N VAL A 34 15.72 -17.81 10.02
CA VAL A 34 17.07 -18.02 10.55
C VAL A 34 17.72 -19.17 9.79
N LEU A 35 18.83 -18.88 9.10
CA LEU A 35 19.64 -19.83 8.34
C LEU A 35 20.68 -20.52 9.23
N ALA A 36 21.22 -21.65 8.78
CA ALA A 36 22.19 -22.47 9.53
C ALA A 36 23.46 -21.70 9.98
N GLU A 37 23.83 -20.64 9.26
CA GLU A 37 25.00 -19.80 9.55
C GLU A 37 24.71 -18.70 10.59
N GLY A 38 23.50 -18.67 11.16
CA GLY A 38 23.05 -17.65 12.13
C GLY A 38 22.53 -16.36 11.50
N ASN A 39 22.65 -16.21 10.18
CA ASN A 39 22.05 -15.10 9.44
C ASN A 39 20.52 -15.17 9.50
N SER A 40 19.87 -14.04 9.73
CA SER A 40 18.41 -13.94 9.71
C SER A 40 17.92 -12.97 8.62
N LEU A 41 16.77 -13.29 8.04
CA LEU A 41 16.07 -12.43 7.09
C LEU A 41 14.66 -12.16 7.58
N THR A 42 14.26 -10.90 7.59
CA THR A 42 12.91 -10.47 7.98
C THR A 42 12.11 -10.08 6.74
N THR A 43 10.86 -10.51 6.68
CA THR A 43 9.86 -10.05 5.72
C THR A 43 8.58 -9.70 6.46
N SER A 44 7.87 -8.67 5.99
CA SER A 44 6.64 -8.21 6.63
C SER A 44 5.69 -7.61 5.60
N ARG A 45 4.39 -7.71 5.85
CA ARG A 45 3.33 -7.15 4.99
C ARG A 45 2.29 -6.44 5.84
N TYR A 46 2.11 -5.15 5.57
CA TYR A 46 1.04 -4.34 6.16
C TYR A 46 -0.30 -4.64 5.49
N MET A 47 -1.38 -4.55 6.27
CA MET A 47 -2.77 -4.70 5.83
C MET A 47 -3.59 -3.56 6.45
N GLU A 48 -4.30 -2.77 5.63
CA GLU A 48 -5.10 -1.64 6.11
C GLU A 48 -6.18 -2.09 7.10
N ILE A 49 -6.91 -3.15 6.77
CA ILE A 49 -7.92 -3.78 7.62
C ILE A 49 -7.78 -5.29 7.51
N ALA A 50 -7.45 -5.94 8.62
CA ALA A 50 -7.49 -7.39 8.73
C ALA A 50 -7.80 -7.81 10.16
N THR A 51 -8.35 -9.01 10.31
CA THR A 51 -8.44 -9.68 11.61
C THR A 51 -7.07 -10.22 12.05
N ASN A 52 -6.94 -10.55 13.33
CA ASN A 52 -5.71 -11.13 13.87
C ASN A 52 -5.35 -12.44 13.14
N ASN A 53 -6.34 -13.29 12.86
CA ASN A 53 -6.10 -14.57 12.19
C ASN A 53 -5.64 -14.39 10.73
N GLU A 54 -6.17 -13.38 10.02
CA GLU A 54 -5.72 -13.05 8.66
C GLU A 54 -4.29 -12.52 8.65
N ALA A 55 -3.91 -11.72 9.66
CA ALA A 55 -2.55 -11.24 9.85
C ALA A 55 -1.57 -12.39 10.12
N GLU A 56 -1.94 -13.33 10.98
CA GLU A 56 -1.15 -14.52 11.33
C GLU A 56 -0.90 -15.41 10.12
N TYR A 57 -1.96 -15.68 9.33
CA TYR A 57 -1.83 -16.38 8.05
C TYR A 57 -0.92 -15.62 7.08
N THR A 58 -1.04 -14.29 7.04
CA THR A 58 -0.21 -13.46 6.18
C THR A 58 1.26 -13.60 6.54
N GLY A 59 1.61 -13.56 7.84
CA GLY A 59 2.96 -13.79 8.33
C GLY A 59 3.53 -15.13 7.86
N LEU A 60 2.76 -16.21 8.00
CA LEU A 60 3.15 -17.53 7.50
C LEU A 60 3.37 -17.53 5.97
N ILE A 61 2.44 -16.98 5.20
CA ILE A 61 2.47 -16.98 3.73
C ILE A 61 3.72 -16.26 3.20
N ILE A 62 3.97 -15.03 3.68
CA ILE A 62 5.12 -14.25 3.19
C ILE A 62 6.45 -14.88 3.59
N GLY A 63 6.50 -15.53 4.76
CA GLY A 63 7.68 -16.27 5.17
C GLY A 63 7.93 -17.49 4.26
N LEU A 64 6.89 -18.24 3.93
CA LEU A 64 6.99 -19.38 3.01
C LEU A 64 7.39 -18.95 1.60
N GLU A 65 6.83 -17.85 1.08
CA GLU A 65 7.24 -17.24 -0.18
C GLU A 65 8.73 -16.89 -0.14
N LYS A 66 9.18 -16.22 0.94
CA LYS A 66 10.58 -15.84 1.09
C LYS A 66 11.51 -17.06 1.19
N ALA A 67 11.10 -18.11 1.90
CA ALA A 67 11.87 -19.34 2.00
C ALA A 67 12.01 -20.03 0.63
N GLN A 68 10.98 -19.99 -0.22
CA GLN A 68 11.04 -20.50 -1.60
C GLN A 68 11.97 -19.66 -2.49
N GLU A 69 11.94 -18.33 -2.37
CA GLU A 69 12.87 -17.43 -3.07
C GLU A 69 14.33 -17.74 -2.73
N LEU A 70 14.60 -18.09 -1.47
CA LEU A 70 15.92 -18.50 -0.99
C LEU A 70 16.32 -19.93 -1.42
N GLY A 71 15.45 -20.63 -2.15
CA GLY A 71 15.69 -21.99 -2.61
C GLY A 71 15.69 -23.06 -1.50
N LEU A 72 15.15 -22.73 -0.32
CA LEU A 72 15.09 -23.66 0.80
C LEU A 72 14.16 -24.83 0.48
N LYS A 73 14.62 -26.05 0.81
CA LYS A 73 13.87 -27.30 0.59
C LYS A 73 13.37 -27.95 1.89
N SER A 74 13.98 -27.58 3.02
CA SER A 74 13.63 -28.07 4.36
C SER A 74 13.39 -26.88 5.30
N LEU A 75 12.32 -26.90 6.09
CA LEU A 75 11.99 -25.79 7.00
C LEU A 75 11.37 -26.28 8.32
N GLU A 76 11.84 -25.75 9.45
CA GLU A 76 11.10 -25.81 10.72
C GLU A 76 10.29 -24.52 10.85
N ILE A 77 8.96 -24.62 10.91
CA ILE A 77 8.06 -23.49 11.06
C ILE A 77 7.64 -23.37 12.52
N ARG A 78 7.85 -22.17 13.09
CA ARG A 78 7.52 -21.80 14.45
C ARG A 78 6.56 -20.61 14.46
N GLY A 79 5.56 -20.68 15.32
CA GLY A 79 4.62 -19.59 15.58
C GLY A 79 3.81 -19.88 16.84
N ASP A 80 3.11 -18.88 17.35
CA ASP A 80 2.28 -18.94 18.55
C ASP A 80 0.77 -19.04 18.24
N SER A 81 0.38 -18.91 16.97
CA SER A 81 -1.00 -19.17 16.52
C SER A 81 -1.31 -20.67 16.38
N GLN A 82 -1.94 -21.25 17.41
CA GLN A 82 -2.44 -22.63 17.34
C GLN A 82 -3.44 -22.83 16.19
N LEU A 83 -4.27 -21.82 15.91
CA LEU A 83 -5.28 -21.90 14.85
C LEU A 83 -4.62 -22.08 13.48
N VAL A 84 -3.66 -21.22 13.12
CA VAL A 84 -2.99 -21.29 11.81
C VAL A 84 -2.21 -22.60 11.69
N ILE A 85 -1.43 -22.96 12.72
CA ILE A 85 -0.63 -24.20 12.69
C ILE A 85 -1.54 -25.43 12.51
N ASN A 86 -2.58 -25.58 13.33
CA ASN A 86 -3.44 -26.77 13.26
C ASN A 86 -4.30 -26.81 12.01
N GLN A 87 -4.72 -25.67 11.46
CA GLN A 87 -5.44 -25.64 10.19
C GLN A 87 -4.55 -26.06 9.03
N VAL A 88 -3.35 -25.49 8.90
CA VAL A 88 -2.43 -25.80 7.79
C VAL A 88 -1.90 -27.24 7.88
N LYS A 89 -1.72 -27.79 9.08
CA LYS A 89 -1.42 -29.22 9.29
C LYS A 89 -2.59 -30.15 8.90
N GLY A 90 -3.80 -29.62 8.76
CA GLY A 90 -5.01 -30.39 8.47
C GLY A 90 -5.72 -30.95 9.70
N ASP A 91 -5.24 -30.64 10.91
CA ASP A 91 -5.84 -31.11 12.16
C ASP A 91 -7.18 -30.40 12.44
N TRP A 92 -7.27 -29.11 12.08
CA TRP A 92 -8.46 -28.27 12.31
C TRP A 92 -9.09 -27.80 10.99
N LYS A 93 -10.42 -27.77 10.95
CA LYS A 93 -11.17 -27.28 9.78
C LYS A 93 -11.17 -25.75 9.72
N VAL A 94 -11.06 -25.19 8.51
CA VAL A 94 -11.28 -23.77 8.24
C VAL A 94 -12.77 -23.51 8.04
N LYS A 95 -13.40 -22.91 9.04
CA LYS A 95 -14.84 -22.59 9.00
C LYS A 95 -15.13 -21.20 8.43
N SER A 96 -14.21 -20.25 8.58
CA SER A 96 -14.38 -18.89 8.04
C SER A 96 -14.15 -18.88 6.54
N ASP A 97 -15.09 -18.31 5.79
CA ASP A 97 -14.92 -18.08 4.35
C ASP A 97 -13.81 -17.06 4.06
N SER A 98 -13.60 -16.06 4.92
CA SER A 98 -12.54 -15.06 4.76
C SER A 98 -11.13 -15.66 4.90
N LEU A 99 -10.98 -16.73 5.70
CA LEU A 99 -9.70 -17.43 5.89
C LEU A 99 -9.42 -18.47 4.81
N ARG A 100 -10.43 -18.89 4.03
CA ARG A 100 -10.27 -19.96 3.03
C ARG A 100 -9.21 -19.64 1.97
N PRO A 101 -9.11 -18.41 1.41
CA PRO A 101 -8.04 -18.05 0.47
C PRO A 101 -6.64 -18.12 1.09
N PHE A 102 -6.48 -17.65 2.33
CA PHE A 102 -5.20 -17.68 3.03
C PHE A 102 -4.74 -19.11 3.32
N TYR A 103 -5.66 -19.94 3.81
CA TYR A 103 -5.42 -21.36 4.03
C TYR A 103 -4.99 -22.08 2.74
N GLN A 104 -5.73 -21.89 1.65
CA GLN A 104 -5.40 -22.49 0.36
C GLN A 104 -4.00 -22.07 -0.11
N ARG A 105 -3.66 -20.79 0.02
CA ARG A 105 -2.33 -20.28 -0.33
C ARG A 105 -1.23 -20.90 0.54
N ALA A 106 -1.42 -20.95 1.85
CA ALA A 106 -0.46 -21.55 2.78
C ALA A 106 -0.21 -23.03 2.45
N CYS A 107 -1.26 -23.83 2.22
CA CYS A 107 -1.15 -25.23 1.83
C CYS A 107 -0.41 -25.41 0.49
N GLN A 108 -0.70 -24.58 -0.52
CA GLN A 108 0.01 -24.60 -1.81
C GLN A 108 1.51 -24.33 -1.66
N LEU A 109 1.88 -23.39 -0.77
CA LEU A 109 3.27 -23.05 -0.52
C LEU A 109 4.00 -24.15 0.27
N VAL A 110 3.35 -24.68 1.30
CA VAL A 110 3.86 -25.81 2.10
C VAL A 110 4.17 -27.03 1.23
N ALA A 111 3.32 -27.34 0.25
CA ALA A 111 3.48 -28.49 -0.62
C ALA A 111 4.73 -28.45 -1.53
N ARG A 112 5.43 -27.32 -1.62
CA ARG A 112 6.64 -27.15 -2.45
C ARG A 112 7.96 -27.44 -1.72
N PHE A 113 7.89 -27.72 -0.42
CA PHE A 113 9.06 -28.09 0.39
C PHE A 113 9.17 -29.61 0.48
N ASP A 114 10.39 -30.13 0.42
CA ASP A 114 10.66 -31.56 0.57
C ASP A 114 10.39 -32.02 2.00
N ARG A 115 10.61 -31.13 2.99
CA ARG A 115 10.39 -31.42 4.40
C ARG A 115 9.94 -30.18 5.18
N ILE A 116 8.83 -30.30 5.90
CA ILE A 116 8.39 -29.29 6.88
C ILE A 116 8.19 -29.95 8.24
N SER A 117 8.65 -29.30 9.29
CA SER A 117 8.24 -29.57 10.67
C SER A 117 7.55 -28.34 11.25
N TRP A 118 6.59 -28.57 12.15
CA TRP A 118 5.83 -27.52 12.82
C TRP A 118 6.11 -27.55 14.30
N ARG A 119 6.29 -26.37 14.90
CA ARG A 119 6.43 -26.24 16.34
C ARG A 119 5.68 -25.01 16.83
N TRP A 120 4.61 -25.26 17.58
CA TRP A 120 4.00 -24.20 18.36
C TRP A 120 4.96 -23.74 19.46
N ILE A 121 5.08 -22.44 19.64
CA ILE A 121 5.88 -21.82 20.71
C ILE A 121 5.02 -20.83 21.49
N GLU A 122 5.38 -20.57 22.74
CA GLU A 122 4.74 -19.53 23.53
C GLU A 122 5.06 -18.15 22.94
N ARG A 123 4.12 -17.21 23.03
CA ARG A 123 4.28 -15.83 22.52
C ARG A 123 5.57 -15.14 22.99
N ALA A 124 5.94 -15.32 24.25
CA ALA A 124 7.19 -14.76 24.79
C ALA A 124 8.46 -15.27 24.08
N LYS A 125 8.39 -16.44 23.44
CA LYS A 125 9.47 -17.04 22.65
C LYS A 125 9.40 -16.67 21.16
N ASN A 126 8.29 -16.06 20.71
CA ASN A 126 8.09 -15.60 19.33
C ASN A 126 8.37 -14.09 19.15
N SER A 127 9.10 -13.48 20.09
CA SER A 127 9.30 -12.03 20.15
C SER A 127 9.93 -11.43 18.90
N VAL A 128 10.72 -12.20 18.14
CA VAL A 128 11.36 -11.72 16.90
C VAL A 128 10.35 -11.48 15.77
N ALA A 129 9.35 -12.34 15.63
CA ALA A 129 8.31 -12.18 14.62
C ALA A 129 7.25 -11.16 15.07
N ASP A 130 6.89 -11.16 16.35
CA ASP A 130 6.00 -10.15 16.95
C ASP A 130 6.57 -8.74 16.81
N ALA A 131 7.86 -8.56 17.11
CA ALA A 131 8.54 -7.28 16.92
C ALA A 131 8.53 -6.85 15.45
N ALA A 132 8.76 -7.77 14.51
CA ALA A 132 8.74 -7.45 13.08
C ALA A 132 7.34 -7.05 12.59
N ALA A 133 6.27 -7.71 13.05
CA ALA A 133 4.90 -7.34 12.72
C ALA A 133 4.53 -5.96 13.29
N ASN A 134 4.89 -5.70 14.55
CA ASN A 134 4.68 -4.41 15.19
C ASN A 134 5.46 -3.28 14.50
N GLN A 135 6.72 -3.51 14.16
CA GLN A 135 7.53 -2.56 13.39
C GLN A 135 6.93 -2.26 12.02
N CYS A 136 6.38 -3.26 11.34
CA CYS A 136 5.69 -3.06 10.06
C CYS A 136 4.45 -2.18 10.21
N MET A 137 3.62 -2.42 11.23
CA MET A 137 2.46 -1.56 11.53
C MET A 137 2.88 -0.13 11.91
N ASP A 138 3.96 0.04 12.67
CA ASP A 138 4.45 1.36 13.10
C ASP A 138 5.18 2.10 11.97
N ALA A 139 5.80 1.40 11.03
CA ALA A 139 6.34 2.01 9.81
C ALA A 139 5.22 2.44 8.86
N ALA A 140 4.12 1.68 8.79
CA ALA A 140 2.92 2.08 8.06
C ALA A 140 2.27 3.34 8.68
N LYS A 141 2.30 3.50 10.02
CA LYS A 141 1.95 4.76 10.71
C LYS A 141 2.78 5.98 10.29
N LYS A 142 4.01 5.77 9.79
CA LYS A 142 4.89 6.84 9.28
C LYS A 142 4.63 7.20 7.82
N SER A 143 3.84 6.39 7.10
CA SER A 143 3.09 6.91 5.95
C SER A 143 1.87 7.63 6.52
N PRO A 144 1.47 8.80 6.01
CA PRO A 144 0.40 9.56 6.65
C PRO A 144 -0.85 8.69 6.68
N GLU A 145 -1.25 8.23 7.86
CA GLU A 145 -2.53 7.56 8.04
C GLU A 145 -3.63 8.60 7.80
N LYS A 146 -4.64 8.24 7.01
CA LYS A 146 -5.86 9.05 6.95
C LYS A 146 -6.51 9.04 8.35
N PRO A 147 -6.87 10.19 8.94
CA PRO A 147 -7.69 10.19 10.14
C PRO A 147 -9.02 9.49 9.83
N GLU A 148 -9.43 8.55 10.69
CA GLU A 148 -10.67 7.78 10.50
C GLU A 148 -11.95 8.61 10.65
N GLU A 149 -11.85 9.88 11.03
CA GLU A 149 -12.92 10.87 10.91
C GLU A 149 -12.30 12.16 10.39
N GLY A 150 -12.14 12.27 9.07
CA GLY A 150 -11.84 13.56 8.47
C GLY A 150 -13.02 14.51 8.70
N GLU A 151 -12.72 15.78 8.93
CA GLU A 151 -13.73 16.79 9.24
C GLU A 151 -14.84 16.78 8.17
N THR A 152 -16.09 16.84 8.61
CA THR A 152 -17.28 16.86 7.72
C THR A 152 -17.96 18.23 7.74
N ASN A 153 -17.65 19.06 8.74
CA ASN A 153 -18.10 20.43 8.80
C ASN A 153 -17.39 21.26 7.72
N LEU A 154 -18.18 21.74 6.77
CA LEU A 154 -17.71 22.51 5.63
C LEU A 154 -16.94 23.78 6.05
N ASP A 155 -17.39 24.49 7.09
CA ASP A 155 -16.75 25.74 7.50
C ASP A 155 -15.35 25.48 8.08
N ILE A 156 -15.22 24.42 8.91
CA ILE A 156 -13.93 24.02 9.48
C ILE A 156 -12.97 23.52 8.37
N LEU A 157 -13.49 22.81 7.38
CA LEU A 157 -12.70 22.37 6.21
C LEU A 157 -12.17 23.54 5.40
N LEU A 158 -13.01 24.54 5.13
CA LEU A 158 -12.61 25.71 4.36
C LEU A 158 -11.56 26.53 5.14
N GLN A 159 -11.74 26.74 6.44
CA GLN A 159 -10.79 27.48 7.28
C GLN A 159 -9.45 26.76 7.49
N SER A 160 -9.45 25.42 7.48
CA SER A 160 -8.24 24.62 7.61
C SER A 160 -7.54 24.32 6.28
N LEU A 161 -8.09 24.80 5.16
CA LEU A 161 -7.52 24.64 3.82
C LEU A 161 -6.11 25.25 3.72
N LYS A 162 -5.14 24.43 3.36
CA LYS A 162 -3.78 24.87 3.01
C LYS A 162 -3.45 24.49 1.57
N PRO A 163 -3.54 25.42 0.60
CA PRO A 163 -3.14 25.14 -0.77
C PRO A 163 -1.61 25.09 -0.87
N ILE A 164 -1.08 24.04 -1.48
CA ILE A 164 0.36 23.86 -1.70
C ILE A 164 0.60 23.78 -3.21
N LEU A 165 1.31 24.78 -3.75
CA LEU A 165 1.65 24.84 -5.16
C LEU A 165 2.83 23.91 -5.48
N ASN A 166 2.64 23.02 -6.44
CA ASN A 166 3.72 22.31 -7.10
C ASN A 166 4.35 23.20 -8.18
N THR A 167 5.67 23.36 -8.13
CA THR A 167 6.44 24.20 -9.07
C THR A 167 6.77 23.49 -10.39
N GLU A 168 6.42 22.21 -10.53
CA GLU A 168 6.51 21.47 -11.79
C GLU A 168 5.31 21.75 -12.72
N GLU A 169 5.53 21.64 -14.03
CA GLU A 169 4.49 21.77 -15.06
C GLU A 169 3.98 20.39 -15.48
N PHE A 170 2.66 20.24 -15.57
CA PHE A 170 2.00 19.00 -15.93
C PHE A 170 1.17 19.16 -17.19
N VAL A 171 1.03 18.06 -17.93
CA VAL A 171 0.20 17.99 -19.13
C VAL A 171 -0.68 16.76 -19.08
N PHE A 172 -1.81 16.84 -19.77
CA PHE A 172 -2.74 15.73 -19.97
C PHE A 172 -2.56 15.21 -21.39
N SER A 173 -2.42 13.90 -21.54
CA SER A 173 -2.31 13.22 -22.83
C SER A 173 -3.14 11.93 -22.78
N SER A 174 -3.75 11.57 -23.90
CA SER A 174 -4.43 10.27 -24.06
C SER A 174 -3.53 9.30 -24.82
N LEU A 175 -3.46 8.05 -24.36
CA LEU A 175 -2.61 6.98 -24.88
C LEU A 175 -3.39 5.68 -25.03
N THR A 176 -2.95 4.80 -25.92
CA THR A 176 -3.41 3.40 -25.90
C THR A 176 -2.74 2.63 -24.75
N ALA A 177 -3.34 1.51 -24.32
CA ALA A 177 -2.72 0.64 -23.30
C ALA A 177 -1.29 0.22 -23.69
N THR A 178 -1.10 -0.17 -24.95
CA THR A 178 0.21 -0.52 -25.49
C THR A 178 1.18 0.68 -25.51
N GLY A 179 0.68 1.88 -25.84
CA GLY A 179 1.50 3.10 -25.83
C GLY A 179 2.03 3.43 -24.44
N LEU A 180 1.21 3.26 -23.40
CA LEU A 180 1.63 3.49 -22.02
C LEU A 180 2.76 2.53 -21.59
N GLU A 181 2.65 1.24 -21.92
CA GLU A 181 3.66 0.23 -21.61
C GLU A 181 4.99 0.49 -22.32
N GLN A 182 4.94 0.89 -23.60
CA GLN A 182 6.14 1.10 -24.42
C GLN A 182 6.91 2.36 -24.04
N LEU A 183 6.20 3.44 -23.68
CA LEU A 183 6.82 4.73 -23.46
C LEU A 183 7.57 4.84 -22.13
N GLN A 184 7.36 3.88 -21.20
CA GLN A 184 7.95 3.84 -19.86
C GLN A 184 7.76 5.18 -19.12
N LEU A 185 6.52 5.68 -19.15
CA LEU A 185 6.16 6.92 -18.49
C LEU A 185 6.04 6.69 -16.98
N THR A 186 6.18 7.76 -16.21
CA THR A 186 5.95 7.78 -14.76
C THR A 186 4.85 8.78 -14.45
N PRO A 187 3.60 8.48 -14.86
CA PRO A 187 2.47 9.38 -14.64
C PRO A 187 2.17 9.50 -13.15
N ILE A 188 1.82 10.72 -12.74
CA ILE A 188 1.33 10.99 -11.39
C ILE A 188 -0.15 10.59 -11.24
N CYS A 189 -0.87 10.47 -12.36
CA CYS A 189 -2.24 9.99 -12.42
C CYS A 189 -2.49 9.27 -13.75
N GLN A 190 -3.29 8.21 -13.71
CA GLN A 190 -3.78 7.49 -14.87
C GLN A 190 -5.29 7.26 -14.72
N PHE A 191 -6.04 7.49 -15.78
CA PHE A 191 -7.46 7.21 -15.83
C PHE A 191 -7.79 6.47 -17.12
N ARG A 192 -8.54 5.37 -17.02
CA ARG A 192 -8.95 4.59 -18.18
C ARG A 192 -10.33 5.08 -18.63
N GLU A 193 -10.37 5.62 -19.83
CA GLU A 193 -11.56 6.11 -20.53
C GLU A 193 -11.94 5.14 -21.66
N GLU A 194 -13.07 5.37 -22.30
CA GLU A 194 -13.51 4.56 -23.45
C GLU A 194 -12.59 4.79 -24.66
N GLU A 195 -12.13 6.02 -24.83
CA GLU A 195 -11.31 6.48 -25.95
C GLU A 195 -9.81 6.13 -25.78
N GLY A 196 -9.36 5.91 -24.54
CA GLY A 196 -7.95 5.67 -24.24
C GLY A 196 -7.61 5.78 -22.75
N ILE A 197 -6.33 5.74 -22.43
CA ILE A 197 -5.81 5.98 -21.08
C ILE A 197 -5.31 7.42 -21.02
N THR A 198 -6.01 8.26 -20.29
CA THR A 198 -5.52 9.59 -19.94
C THR A 198 -4.42 9.47 -18.90
N VAL A 199 -3.30 10.13 -19.17
CA VAL A 199 -2.16 10.24 -18.26
C VAL A 199 -1.86 11.69 -17.95
N ILE A 200 -1.48 11.93 -16.69
CA ILE A 200 -0.93 13.20 -16.24
C ILE A 200 0.53 12.98 -15.90
N ILE A 201 1.39 13.70 -16.62
CA ILE A 201 2.84 13.54 -16.54
C ILE A 201 3.51 14.92 -16.48
N PRO A 202 4.73 15.00 -15.91
CA PRO A 202 5.58 16.16 -16.10
C PRO A 202 5.72 16.52 -17.57
N ARG A 203 5.60 17.81 -17.88
CA ARG A 203 5.75 18.33 -19.25
C ARG A 203 7.06 17.90 -19.90
N GLN A 204 8.15 17.90 -19.13
CA GLN A 204 9.46 17.47 -19.62
C GLN A 204 9.46 16.00 -20.11
N GLN A 205 8.68 15.13 -19.46
CA GLN A 205 8.54 13.74 -19.89
C GLN A 205 7.72 13.63 -21.18
N ALA A 206 6.64 14.41 -21.30
CA ALA A 206 5.84 14.49 -22.51
C ALA A 206 6.67 14.96 -23.72
N ASP A 207 7.45 16.04 -23.54
CA ASP A 207 8.30 16.62 -24.58
C ASP A 207 9.35 15.61 -25.06
N ARG A 208 10.04 14.92 -24.14
CA ARG A 208 11.04 13.88 -24.47
C ARG A 208 10.46 12.72 -25.27
N LYS A 209 9.18 12.44 -25.09
CA LYS A 209 8.46 11.34 -25.74
C LYS A 209 7.61 11.81 -26.92
N ASN A 210 7.72 13.09 -27.30
CA ASN A 210 6.95 13.74 -28.37
C ASN A 210 5.43 13.53 -28.24
N LEU A 211 4.93 13.51 -27.00
CA LEU A 211 3.51 13.38 -26.73
C LEU A 211 2.77 14.68 -27.05
N GLN A 212 1.60 14.55 -27.65
CA GLN A 212 0.74 15.68 -27.98
C GLN A 212 -0.08 16.08 -26.76
N TYR A 213 -0.06 17.37 -26.43
CA TYR A 213 -0.89 17.95 -25.37
C TYR A 213 -1.32 19.36 -25.76
N LYS A 214 -2.48 19.79 -25.25
CA LYS A 214 -3.11 21.07 -25.65
C LYS A 214 -2.83 22.21 -24.67
N TYR A 215 -2.73 21.89 -23.38
CA TYR A 215 -2.64 22.88 -22.30
C TYR A 215 -1.59 22.47 -21.28
N ILE A 216 -1.01 23.45 -20.58
CA ILE A 216 -0.02 23.27 -19.53
C ILE A 216 -0.64 23.67 -18.21
N TYR A 217 -0.50 22.81 -17.22
CA TYR A 217 -1.10 22.98 -15.90
C TYR A 217 -0.03 23.05 -14.81
N ARG A 218 -0.41 23.67 -13.70
CA ARG A 218 0.25 23.55 -12.40
C ARG A 218 -0.67 22.80 -11.46
N GLN A 219 -0.10 21.95 -10.62
CA GLN A 219 -0.83 21.23 -9.60
C GLN A 219 -0.85 22.04 -8.30
N ILE A 220 -2.02 22.21 -7.70
CA ILE A 220 -2.20 22.70 -6.34
C ILE A 220 -2.76 21.55 -5.51
N THR A 221 -2.07 21.16 -4.45
CA THR A 221 -2.56 20.16 -3.51
C THR A 221 -3.33 20.86 -2.39
N LEU A 222 -4.55 20.40 -2.14
CA LEU A 222 -5.39 20.89 -1.05
C LEU A 222 -5.09 20.06 0.20
N SER A 223 -4.16 20.55 1.03
CA SER A 223 -3.84 19.92 2.30
C SER A 223 -4.91 20.28 3.33
N VAL A 224 -5.96 19.46 3.41
CA VAL A 224 -6.97 19.50 4.48
C VAL A 224 -7.20 18.08 4.99
N HIS A 225 -7.45 17.92 6.29
CA HIS A 225 -7.86 16.63 6.87
C HIS A 225 -9.36 16.38 6.58
N SER A 226 -9.71 16.27 5.30
CA SER A 226 -11.07 16.01 4.85
C SER A 226 -11.37 14.51 4.79
N SER A 227 -12.57 14.12 5.23
CA SER A 227 -13.07 12.79 4.88
C SER A 227 -13.54 12.81 3.43
N LEU A 228 -13.43 11.67 2.72
CA LEU A 228 -14.00 11.54 1.36
C LEU A 228 -15.54 11.74 1.34
N ALA A 229 -16.17 11.86 2.51
CA ALA A 229 -17.61 12.03 2.70
C ALA A 229 -18.04 13.49 2.95
N ALA A 230 -17.10 14.45 3.01
CA ALA A 230 -17.44 15.86 3.21
C ALA A 230 -18.18 16.44 1.98
N VAL A 231 -19.50 16.55 2.09
CA VAL A 231 -20.36 17.08 1.01
C VAL A 231 -20.10 18.59 0.85
N GLY A 232 -19.84 19.02 -0.39
CA GLY A 232 -19.83 20.43 -0.76
C GLY A 232 -18.46 21.12 -0.73
N PHE A 233 -17.42 20.53 -0.14
CA PHE A 233 -16.08 21.14 -0.07
C PHE A 233 -15.52 21.51 -1.46
N LEU A 234 -15.42 20.51 -2.36
CA LEU A 234 -14.97 20.75 -3.74
C LEU A 234 -15.93 21.63 -4.53
N ALA A 235 -17.23 21.64 -4.20
CA ALA A 235 -18.21 22.48 -4.87
C ALA A 235 -17.98 23.97 -4.58
N VAL A 236 -17.68 24.32 -3.33
CA VAL A 236 -17.34 25.70 -2.94
C VAL A 236 -16.07 26.16 -3.65
N ILE A 237 -15.01 25.35 -3.64
CA ILE A 237 -13.74 25.67 -4.28
C ILE A 237 -13.92 25.83 -5.80
N SER A 238 -14.58 24.87 -6.44
CA SER A 238 -14.82 24.91 -7.88
C SER A 238 -15.67 26.11 -8.28
N LYS A 239 -16.68 26.47 -7.47
CA LYS A 239 -17.51 27.65 -7.69
C LYS A 239 -16.68 28.94 -7.63
N LYS A 240 -15.87 29.12 -6.59
CA LYS A 240 -15.03 30.31 -6.42
C LYS A 240 -14.02 30.49 -7.55
N LEU A 241 -13.37 29.41 -7.99
CA LEU A 241 -12.48 29.46 -9.15
C LEU A 241 -13.25 29.75 -10.45
N SER A 242 -14.45 29.20 -10.61
CA SER A 242 -15.29 29.43 -11.79
C SER A 242 -15.82 30.87 -11.86
N GLU A 243 -16.12 31.52 -10.73
CA GLU A 243 -16.49 32.95 -10.64
C GLU A 243 -15.38 33.86 -11.18
N ALA A 244 -14.12 33.45 -11.05
CA ALA A 244 -12.95 34.10 -11.65
C ALA A 244 -12.64 33.61 -13.09
N ALA A 245 -13.51 32.81 -13.69
CA ALA A 245 -13.30 32.18 -15.00
C ALA A 245 -11.98 31.38 -15.08
N ILE A 246 -11.62 30.69 -13.99
CA ILE A 246 -10.48 29.77 -13.92
C ILE A 246 -10.99 28.35 -14.10
N SER A 247 -10.57 27.68 -15.17
CA SER A 247 -10.81 26.25 -15.35
C SER A 247 -10.01 25.45 -14.32
N VAL A 248 -10.65 24.44 -13.74
CA VAL A 248 -10.03 23.54 -12.76
C VAL A 248 -10.33 22.09 -13.13
N ASN A 249 -9.28 21.27 -13.23
CA ASN A 249 -9.43 19.83 -13.32
C ASN A 249 -9.08 19.23 -11.95
N VAL A 250 -10.05 18.56 -11.31
CA VAL A 250 -9.90 18.03 -9.96
C VAL A 250 -9.58 16.55 -10.01
N ILE A 251 -8.61 16.12 -9.19
CA ILE A 251 -8.33 14.72 -8.93
C ILE A 251 -8.32 14.50 -7.43
N SER A 252 -9.26 13.69 -6.96
CA SER A 252 -9.30 13.26 -5.57
C SER A 252 -8.37 12.08 -5.34
N GLY A 253 -7.24 12.34 -4.70
CA GLY A 253 -6.34 11.32 -4.19
C GLY A 253 -6.88 10.71 -2.89
N TYR A 254 -6.25 9.63 -2.42
CA TYR A 254 -6.65 8.97 -1.16
C TYR A 254 -6.50 9.91 0.06
N TYR A 255 -5.46 10.76 0.04
CA TYR A 255 -5.11 11.67 1.12
C TYR A 255 -5.54 13.12 0.89
N HIS A 256 -5.39 13.61 -0.34
CA HIS A 256 -5.61 15.01 -0.67
C HIS A 256 -6.27 15.13 -2.04
N ASP A 257 -7.01 16.21 -2.21
CA ASP A 257 -7.45 16.63 -3.53
C ASP A 257 -6.35 17.43 -4.23
N HIS A 258 -6.26 17.26 -5.54
CA HIS A 258 -5.28 17.91 -6.40
C HIS A 258 -6.01 18.68 -7.50
N LEU A 259 -5.76 19.98 -7.57
CA LEU A 259 -6.31 20.86 -8.59
C LEU A 259 -5.25 21.09 -9.68
N PHE A 260 -5.61 20.85 -10.93
CA PHE A 260 -4.79 21.22 -12.08
C PHE A 260 -5.34 22.50 -12.69
N ILE A 261 -4.58 23.59 -12.52
CA ILE A 261 -4.92 24.94 -12.95
C ILE A 261 -4.05 25.35 -14.14
N PRO A 262 -4.59 26.01 -15.17
CA PRO A 262 -3.79 26.57 -16.25
C PRO A 262 -2.59 27.36 -15.73
N ARG A 263 -1.41 27.10 -16.30
CA ARG A 263 -0.12 27.67 -15.85
C ARG A 263 -0.15 29.18 -15.65
N ASP A 264 -0.83 29.90 -16.54
CA ASP A 264 -0.96 31.35 -16.58
C ASP A 264 -1.94 31.92 -15.55
N ARG A 265 -2.82 31.09 -14.96
CA ARG A 265 -3.82 31.49 -13.96
C ARG A 265 -3.51 31.00 -12.55
N VAL A 266 -2.38 30.31 -12.34
CA VAL A 266 -2.06 29.66 -11.06
C VAL A 266 -1.89 30.64 -9.90
N THR A 267 -1.31 31.82 -10.15
CA THR A 267 -1.10 32.84 -9.12
C THR A 267 -2.42 33.40 -8.61
N GLU A 268 -3.36 33.64 -9.53
CA GLU A 268 -4.71 34.10 -9.20
C GLU A 268 -5.50 33.01 -8.46
N ALA A 269 -5.40 31.75 -8.91
CA ALA A 269 -6.03 30.62 -8.23
C ALA A 269 -5.52 30.44 -6.79
N MET A 270 -4.21 30.56 -6.57
CA MET A 270 -3.63 30.52 -5.22
C MET A 270 -4.20 31.62 -4.31
N ALA A 271 -4.30 32.86 -4.82
CA ALA A 271 -4.86 33.97 -4.05
C ALA A 271 -6.33 33.71 -3.65
N ILE A 272 -7.14 33.18 -4.57
CA ILE A 272 -8.55 32.81 -4.30
C ILE A 272 -8.63 31.70 -3.25
N LEU A 273 -7.80 30.66 -3.35
CA LEU A 273 -7.79 29.55 -2.39
C LEU A 273 -7.35 30.01 -0.99
N GLU A 274 -6.38 30.93 -0.92
CA GLU A 274 -5.97 31.55 0.35
C GLU A 274 -7.06 32.44 0.94
N GLU A 275 -7.84 33.16 0.13
CA GLU A 275 -8.97 33.96 0.60
C GLU A 275 -10.08 33.08 1.22
N ILE A 276 -10.37 31.94 0.58
CA ILE A 276 -11.32 30.94 1.11
C ILE A 276 -10.91 30.48 2.51
N SER A 277 -9.60 30.27 2.75
CA SER A 277 -9.09 29.83 4.05
C SER A 277 -9.24 30.85 5.18
N ARG A 278 -9.49 32.13 4.85
CA ARG A 278 -9.62 33.24 5.80
C ARG A 278 -11.07 33.65 6.05
N SER A 279 -12.01 33.04 5.33
CA SER A 279 -13.46 33.34 5.38
C SER A 279 -14.15 32.56 6.49
#